data_AF-A0A7J2ZHA3-F1
#
_entry.id   AF-A0A7J2ZHA3-F1
#
_cell.length_a   1.000
_cell.length_b   1.000
_cell.length_c   1.000
_cell.angle_alpha   90.00
_cell.angle_beta   90.00
_cell.angle_gamma   90.00
#
_symmetry.space_group_name_H-M   'P 1'
#
loop_
_entity.id
_entity.type
_entity.pdbx_description
1 polymer ?
#
loop_
_entity_poly.entity_id
_entity_poly.type
_entity_poly.pdbx_seq_one_letter_code
_entity_poly.pdbx_strand_id
1 'polypeptide(L)'
;MTAAVYVFTGPPGCGKTTLVRTIAERLMAAGVPVGGMLTSEVKSGGSRIGFDLQDLVSGESAPLARIGDGQPRIGKYVVFTDNLERLGVRAINQAVE
;
A
#
# COMPACT_ATOMS: atom_id res chain seq x y z
N MET A 1 -9.38 -23.54 -9.38
CA MET A 1 -8.27 -22.69 -9.85
C MET A 1 -7.23 -22.60 -8.75
N THR A 2 -5.97 -22.89 -9.04
CA THR A 2 -4.86 -22.63 -8.10
C THR A 2 -4.40 -21.19 -8.26
N ALA A 3 -4.51 -20.39 -7.20
CA ALA A 3 -3.92 -19.06 -7.18
C ALA A 3 -2.39 -19.18 -7.08
N ALA A 4 -1.67 -18.48 -7.94
CA ALA A 4 -0.22 -18.34 -7.81
C ALA A 4 0.10 -17.15 -6.90
N VAL A 5 0.98 -17.35 -5.92
CA VAL A 5 1.45 -16.29 -5.02
C VAL A 5 2.85 -15.87 -5.43
N TYR A 6 3.03 -14.59 -5.72
CA TYR A 6 4.34 -14.00 -6.04
C TYR A 6 4.80 -13.09 -4.90
N VAL A 7 6.02 -13.29 -4.43
CA VAL A 7 6.64 -12.48 -3.37
C VAL A 7 7.90 -11.82 -3.94
N PHE A 8 7.96 -10.49 -3.88
CA PHE A 8 9.10 -9.71 -4.36
C PHE A 8 9.96 -9.26 -3.17
N THR A 9 11.20 -9.75 -3.09
CA THR A 9 12.14 -9.40 -2.01
C THR A 9 13.33 -8.61 -2.54
N GLY A 10 13.98 -7.84 -1.67
CA GLY A 10 15.17 -7.07 -2.01
C GLY A 10 15.42 -5.92 -1.02
N PRO A 11 16.58 -5.25 -1.08
CA PRO A 11 16.92 -4.19 -0.13
C PRO A 11 15.93 -3.01 -0.17
N PRO A 12 15.79 -2.23 0.91
CA PRO A 12 14.98 -1.01 0.90
C PRO A 12 15.37 -0.08 -0.26
N GLY A 13 14.40 0.55 -0.91
CA GLY A 13 14.65 1.46 -2.03
C GLY A 13 14.98 0.80 -3.39
N CYS A 14 15.04 -0.53 -3.49
CA CYS A 14 15.35 -1.22 -4.75
C CYS A 14 14.23 -1.22 -5.82
N GLY A 15 13.12 -0.50 -5.58
CA GLY A 15 12.03 -0.36 -6.55
C GLY A 15 10.90 -1.40 -6.47
N LYS A 16 10.78 -2.21 -5.40
CA LYS A 16 9.69 -3.20 -5.24
C LYS A 16 8.29 -2.59 -5.39
N THR A 17 8.02 -1.51 -4.67
CA THR A 17 6.72 -0.81 -4.74
C THR A 17 6.47 -0.26 -6.14
N THR A 18 7.51 0.27 -6.80
CA THR A 18 7.44 0.71 -8.19
C THR A 18 7.10 -0.44 -9.13
N LEU A 19 7.75 -1.61 -8.97
CA LEU A 19 7.49 -2.80 -9.77
C LEU A 19 6.03 -3.25 -9.64
N VAL A 20 5.53 -3.43 -8.42
CA VAL A 20 4.14 -3.87 -8.18
C VAL A 20 3.14 -2.85 -8.74
N ARG A 21 3.40 -1.55 -8.55
CA ARG A 21 2.59 -0.48 -9.13
C ARG A 21 2.55 -0.57 -10.66
N THR A 22 3.70 -0.68 -11.31
CA THR A 22 3.79 -0.78 -12.77
C THR A 22 3.09 -2.04 -13.30
N ILE A 23 3.17 -3.16 -12.58
CA ILE A 23 2.44 -4.39 -12.94
C ILE A 23 0.93 -4.12 -12.89
N ALA A 24 0.43 -3.56 -11.77
CA ALA A 24 -0.99 -3.23 -11.61
C ALA A 24 -1.48 -2.29 -12.71
N GLU A 25 -0.76 -1.20 -12.98
CA GLU A 25 -1.08 -0.23 -14.05
C GLU A 25 -1.14 -0.88 -15.43
N ARG A 26 -0.19 -1.75 -15.76
CA ARG A 26 -0.17 -2.46 -17.06
C ARG A 26 -1.32 -3.46 -17.20
N LEU A 27 -1.66 -4.16 -16.12
CA LEU A 27 -2.79 -5.10 -16.12
C LEU A 27 -4.12 -4.36 -16.28
N MET A 28 -4.32 -3.26 -15.55
CA MET A 28 -5.49 -2.39 -15.70
C MET A 28 -5.60 -1.83 -17.13
N ALA A 29 -4.48 -1.35 -17.69
CA ALA A 29 -4.44 -0.85 -19.08
C ALA A 29 -4.76 -1.96 -20.11
N ALA A 30 -4.50 -3.22 -19.79
CA ALA A 30 -4.87 -4.38 -20.60
C ALA A 30 -6.30 -4.88 -20.36
N GLY A 31 -7.11 -4.18 -19.55
CA GLY A 31 -8.48 -4.57 -19.23
C GLY A 31 -8.60 -5.71 -18.21
N VAL A 32 -7.51 -6.08 -17.54
CA VAL A 32 -7.54 -7.06 -16.45
C VAL A 32 -8.00 -6.36 -15.17
N PRO A 33 -9.05 -6.85 -14.49
CA PRO A 33 -9.45 -6.32 -13.19
C PRO A 33 -8.30 -6.46 -12.18
N VAL A 34 -7.95 -5.37 -11.51
CA VAL A 34 -6.94 -5.36 -10.45
C VAL A 34 -7.56 -4.71 -9.22
N GLY A 35 -7.43 -5.37 -8.07
CA GLY A 35 -7.81 -4.84 -6.78
C GLY A 35 -6.68 -4.96 -5.76
N GLY A 36 -6.97 -4.59 -4.51
CA GLY A 36 -6.02 -4.64 -3.41
C GLY A 36 -5.50 -3.26 -3.07
N MET A 37 -4.40 -3.23 -2.31
CA MET A 37 -3.84 -1.98 -1.80
C MET A 37 -2.39 -1.77 -2.23
N LEU A 38 -2.01 -0.50 -2.39
CA LEU A 38 -0.61 -0.07 -2.46
C LEU A 38 -0.28 0.83 -1.29
N THR A 39 0.99 0.84 -0.90
CA THR A 39 1.53 1.84 0.02
C THR A 39 2.53 2.75 -0.69
N SER A 40 2.54 4.04 -0.39
CA SER A 40 3.51 4.99 -0.90
C SER A 40 4.27 5.68 0.24
N GLU A 41 5.55 5.97 0.00
CA GLU A 41 6.38 6.69 0.95
C GLU A 41 6.06 8.20 0.89
N VAL A 42 5.80 8.81 2.05
CA VAL A 42 5.57 10.26 2.15
C VAL A 42 6.83 10.93 2.67
N LYS A 43 7.35 11.90 1.91
CA LYS A 43 8.56 12.65 2.25
C LYS A 43 8.26 14.13 2.41
N SER A 44 8.94 14.76 3.37
CA SER A 44 8.97 16.21 3.54
C SER A 44 10.37 16.63 3.97
N GLY A 45 10.88 17.72 3.40
CA GLY A 45 12.25 18.20 3.69
C GLY A 45 13.34 17.15 3.46
N GLY A 46 13.20 16.31 2.42
CA GLY A 46 14.15 15.24 2.10
C GLY A 46 14.10 14.00 3.02
N SER A 47 13.25 14.01 4.04
CA SER A 47 13.12 12.91 5.00
C SER A 47 11.77 12.20 4.90
N ARG A 48 11.75 10.89 5.13
CA ARG A 48 10.51 10.12 5.23
C ARG A 48 9.72 10.49 6.48
N ILE A 49 8.52 11.03 6.29
CA ILE A 49 7.58 11.41 7.35
C ILE A 49 6.44 10.41 7.55
N GLY A 50 6.26 9.44 6.65
CA GLY A 50 5.26 8.40 6.83
C GLY A 50 4.98 7.60 5.57
N PHE A 51 3.82 6.96 5.57
CA PHE A 51 3.32 6.13 4.48
C PHE A 51 1.83 6.37 4.28
N ASP A 52 1.41 6.47 3.03
CA ASP A 52 0.00 6.40 2.65
C ASP A 52 -0.35 5.00 2.19
N LEU A 53 -1.62 4.66 2.34
CA LEU A 53 -2.24 3.52 1.72
C LEU A 53 -3.27 3.97 0.71
N GLN A 54 -3.41 3.21 -0.37
CA GLN A 54 -4.35 3.48 -1.45
C GLN A 54 -5.05 2.18 -1.84
N ASP A 55 -6.38 2.21 -1.97
CA ASP A 55 -7.16 1.17 -2.61
C ASP A 55 -7.06 1.32 -4.15
N LEU A 56 -6.72 0.24 -4.83
CA LEU A 56 -6.55 0.21 -6.29
C LEU A 56 -7.87 0.30 -7.06
N VAL A 57 -9.00 -0.09 -6.45
CA VAL A 57 -10.31 -0.07 -7.12
C VAL A 57 -10.94 1.32 -7.01
N SER A 58 -11.10 1.84 -5.79
CA SER A 58 -11.73 3.16 -5.58
C SER A 58 -10.79 4.33 -5.81
N GLY A 59 -9.46 4.11 -5.75
CA GLY A 59 -8.46 5.17 -5.73
C GLY A 59 -8.36 5.91 -4.40
N GLU A 60 -9.24 5.62 -3.42
CA GLU A 60 -9.23 6.26 -2.10
C GLU A 60 -7.87 6.06 -1.43
N SER A 61 -7.36 7.11 -0.79
CA SER A 61 -6.09 7.09 -0.08
C SER A 61 -6.22 7.64 1.33
N ALA A 62 -5.46 7.07 2.26
CA ALA A 62 -5.43 7.49 3.66
C ALA A 62 -4.03 7.30 4.27
N PRO A 63 -3.67 8.08 5.32
CA PRO A 63 -2.44 7.82 6.06
C PRO A 63 -2.44 6.43 6.68
N LEU A 64 -1.44 5.61 6.35
CA LEU A 64 -1.17 4.36 7.04
C LEU A 64 -0.36 4.61 8.30
N ALA A 65 0.66 5.46 8.18
CA ALA A 65 1.51 5.83 9.30
C ALA A 65 2.13 7.22 9.12
N ARG A 66 2.37 7.93 10.23
CA ARG A 66 3.01 9.25 10.25
C ARG A 66 3.94 9.40 11.46
N ILE A 67 4.95 10.24 11.34
CA ILE A 67 5.69 10.74 12.50
C ILE A 67 4.74 11.61 13.32
N GLY A 68 4.70 11.38 14.63
CA GLY A 68 3.91 12.17 15.55
C GLY A 68 3.80 11.49 16.90
N ASP A 69 2.84 11.98 17.67
CA ASP A 69 2.47 11.45 18.98
C ASP A 69 1.26 10.54 18.84
N GLY A 70 1.25 9.43 19.59
CA GLY A 70 0.17 8.45 19.54
C GLY A 70 0.66 7.00 19.61
N GLN A 71 -0.30 6.09 19.67
CA GLN A 71 -0.12 4.64 19.70
C GLN A 71 -1.20 3.98 18.82
N PRO A 72 -0.96 2.76 18.28
CA PRO A 72 0.29 2.01 18.36
C PRO A 72 1.38 2.63 17.46
N ARG A 73 2.65 2.34 17.74
CA ARG A 73 3.77 2.85 16.95
C ARG A 73 4.80 1.79 16.58
N ILE A 74 5.41 1.95 15.40
CA ILE A 74 6.56 1.17 14.93
C ILE A 74 7.71 2.14 14.69
N GLY A 75 8.73 2.09 15.57
CA GLY A 75 9.78 3.10 15.61
C GLY A 75 9.19 4.50 15.81
N LYS A 76 9.54 5.44 14.92
CA LYS A 76 9.03 6.82 14.97
C LYS A 76 7.63 7.02 14.39
N TYR A 77 7.02 6.01 13.78
CA TYR A 77 5.75 6.14 13.08
C TYR A 77 4.57 5.65 13.93
N VAL A 78 3.60 6.54 14.17
CA VAL A 78 2.27 6.18 14.68
C VAL A 78 1.49 5.53 13.55
N VAL A 79 0.84 4.41 13.83
CA VAL A 79 0.07 3.61 12.86
C VAL A 79 -1.40 3.92 13.02
N PHE A 80 -2.07 4.26 11.92
CA PHE A 80 -3.52 4.50 11.88
C PHE A 80 -4.22 3.18 11.55
N THR A 81 -4.45 2.35 12.56
CA THR A 81 -5.08 1.02 12.40
C THR A 81 -6.46 1.10 11.78
N ASP A 82 -7.26 2.11 12.14
CA ASP A 82 -8.59 2.30 11.58
C ASP A 82 -8.55 2.53 10.06
N ASN A 83 -7.53 3.25 9.57
CA ASN A 83 -7.31 3.42 8.14
C ASN A 83 -6.85 2.11 7.48
N LEU A 84 -5.99 1.33 8.14
CA LEU A 84 -5.59 0.02 7.64
C LEU A 84 -6.78 -0.93 7.53
N GLU A 85 -7.67 -0.98 8.53
CA GLU A 85 -8.83 -1.86 8.52
C GLU A 85 -9.88 -1.42 7.47
N ARG A 86 -10.32 -0.16 7.54
CA ARG A 86 -11.43 0.32 6.70
C ARG A 86 -11.09 0.36 5.21
N LEU A 87 -9.81 0.50 4.87
CA LEU A 87 -9.37 0.71 3.50
C LEU A 87 -8.40 -0.39 3.05
N GLY A 88 -7.35 -0.71 3.81
CA GLY A 88 -6.37 -1.73 3.41
C GLY A 88 -6.91 -3.16 3.43
N VAL A 89 -7.43 -3.61 4.57
CA VAL A 89 -8.00 -4.96 4.72
C VAL A 89 -9.21 -5.12 3.80
N ARG A 90 -10.09 -4.11 3.76
CA ARG A 90 -11.23 -4.09 2.83
C ARG A 90 -10.80 -4.25 1.37
N ALA A 91 -9.79 -3.50 0.92
CA ALA A 91 -9.33 -3.56 -0.47
C ALA A 91 -8.76 -4.94 -0.84
N ILE A 92 -8.06 -5.60 0.08
CA ILE A 92 -7.56 -6.96 -0.14
C ILE A 92 -8.72 -7.94 -0.23
N ASN A 93 -9.69 -7.90 0.70
CA ASN A 93 -10.83 -8.81 0.71
C ASN A 93 -11.65 -8.69 -0.57
N GLN A 94 -11.95 -7.47 -1.00
CA GLN A 94 -12.68 -7.21 -2.25
C GLN A 94 -11.94 -7.67 -3.51
N ALA A 95 -10.62 -7.81 -3.46
CA ALA A 95 -9.80 -8.23 -4.59
C ALA A 95 -9.67 -9.76 -4.72
N VAL A 96 -9.94 -10.50 -3.64
CA VAL A 96 -9.83 -11.96 -3.61
C VAL A 96 -11.19 -12.67 -3.68
N GLU A 97 -12.29 -11.93 -3.53
CA GLU A 97 -13.66 -12.36 -3.81
C GLU A 97 -13.93 -12.43 -5.33
#